data_AF-A0AAW1ZRU6-F1
#
_entry.id   AF-A0AAW1ZRU6-F1
#
_cell.length_a   1.000
_cell.length_b   1.000
_cell.length_c   1.000
_cell.angle_alpha   90.00
_cell.angle_beta   90.00
_cell.angle_gamma   90.00
#
_symmetry.space_group_name_H-M   'P 1'
#
loop_
_entity.id
_entity.type
_entity.pdbx_description
1 polymer ?
#
loop_
_entity_poly.entity_id
_entity_poly.type
_entity_poly.pdbx_seq_one_letter_code
_entity_poly.pdbx_strand_id
1 'polypeptide(L)'
;MVKRAQHVLAPFQVLTCSSAEAISSSPSHTGNDGLDLVLMDHDPELYLQDLLALQRGNLLSTSCVVLINRALTPGAPDLLEYVTARPQSFSVGRQLHGLMEIRCHTGM
;
A
#
# COMPACT_ATOMS: atom_id res chain seq x y z
N MET A 1 23.70 34.86 7.83
CA MET A 1 22.59 34.30 8.63
C MET A 1 21.35 34.24 7.74
N VAL A 2 21.21 33.16 6.97
CA VAL A 2 20.07 33.00 6.05
C VAL A 2 18.98 32.28 6.82
N LYS A 3 17.87 32.97 7.09
CA LYS A 3 16.69 32.38 7.72
C LYS A 3 16.21 31.24 6.81
N ARG A 4 16.30 30.00 7.29
CA ARG A 4 15.65 28.84 6.65
C ARG A 4 14.16 29.15 6.56
N ALA A 5 13.66 29.19 5.33
CA ALA A 5 12.25 29.31 5.04
C ALA A 5 11.49 28.18 5.73
N GLN A 6 10.36 28.53 6.33
CA GLN A 6 9.41 27.60 6.92
C GLN A 6 8.96 26.65 5.79
N HIS A 7 9.28 25.36 5.93
CA HIS A 7 8.79 24.31 5.05
C HIS A 7 7.27 24.22 5.24
N VAL A 8 6.50 24.85 4.36
CA VAL A 8 5.14 24.39 4.10
C VAL A 8 5.30 23.11 3.29
N LEU A 9 5.21 21.95 3.96
CA LEU A 9 5.19 20.67 3.28
C LEU A 9 3.96 20.66 2.38
N ALA A 10 4.17 20.45 1.07
CA ALA A 10 3.06 20.21 0.16
C ALA A 10 2.24 19.01 0.71
N PRO A 11 0.90 19.03 0.59
CA PRO A 11 0.05 17.98 1.13
C PRO A 11 0.24 16.63 0.41
N PHE A 12 1.03 16.59 -0.66
CA PHE A 12 1.41 15.40 -1.39
C PHE A 12 2.87 15.50 -1.84
N GLN A 13 3.51 14.34 -1.97
CA GLN A 13 4.81 14.17 -2.61
C GLN A 13 4.63 13.22 -3.80
N VAL A 14 5.20 13.59 -4.95
CA VAL A 14 5.24 12.72 -6.14
C VAL A 14 6.61 12.09 -6.22
N LEU A 15 6.66 10.76 -6.27
CA LEU A 15 7.88 9.99 -6.51
C LEU A 15 7.89 9.55 -7.97
N THR A 16 8.89 9.99 -8.74
CA THR A 16 9.02 9.66 -10.17
C THR A 16 9.90 8.43 -10.37
N CYS A 17 9.64 7.36 -9.63
CA CYS A 17 10.36 6.09 -9.67
C CYS A 17 9.36 4.92 -9.71
N SER A 18 9.87 3.69 -9.82
CA SER A 18 9.02 2.50 -9.73
C SER A 18 8.42 2.34 -8.32
N SER A 19 7.31 1.59 -8.20
CA SER A 19 6.75 1.25 -6.88
C SER A 19 7.74 0.49 -6.00
N ALA A 20 8.54 -0.41 -6.57
CA ALA A 20 9.60 -1.12 -5.86
C ALA A 20 10.65 -0.17 -5.25
N GLU A 21 11.10 0.84 -6.01
CA GLU A 21 12.04 1.86 -5.52
C GLU A 21 11.39 2.78 -4.47
N ALA A 22 10.12 3.15 -4.67
CA ALA A 22 9.38 3.95 -3.70
C ALA A 22 9.20 3.21 -2.37
N ILE A 23 8.80 1.93 -2.40
CA ILE A 23 8.60 1.11 -1.19
C ILE A 23 9.93 0.93 -0.46
N SER A 24 11.01 0.61 -1.16
CA SER A 24 12.33 0.42 -0.54
C SER A 24 12.91 1.70 0.10
N SER A 25 12.58 2.88 -0.42
CA SER A 25 13.00 4.17 0.14
C SER A 25 12.03 4.75 1.18
N SER A 26 10.80 4.24 1.25
CA SER A 26 9.73 4.75 2.12
C SER A 26 9.97 4.72 3.64
N PRO A 27 10.81 3.85 4.25
CA PRO A 27 11.13 3.94 5.68
C PRO A 27 11.71 5.30 6.08
N SER A 28 12.29 6.04 5.12
CA SER A 28 12.81 7.38 5.34
C SER A 28 11.74 8.50 5.32
N HIS A 29 10.49 8.17 4.97
CA HIS A 29 9.41 9.14 4.70
C HIS A 29 8.19 8.99 5.61
N THR A 30 7.92 7.81 6.17
CA THR A 30 6.63 7.50 6.82
C THR A 30 6.61 7.58 8.35
N GLY A 31 7.73 7.92 9.01
CA GLY A 31 7.80 7.84 10.48
C GLY A 31 7.57 6.41 11.00
N ASN A 32 7.25 6.27 12.29
CA ASN A 32 7.16 4.96 12.96
C ASN A 32 5.79 4.26 12.85
N ASP A 33 4.76 4.94 12.34
CA ASP A 33 3.36 4.50 12.47
C ASP A 33 2.84 3.70 11.26
N GLY A 34 3.65 3.57 10.20
CA GLY A 34 3.26 2.87 8.97
C GLY A 34 2.22 3.63 8.15
N LEU A 35 1.81 3.05 7.02
CA LEU A 35 0.79 3.59 6.13
C LEU A 35 -0.59 3.14 6.58
N ASP A 36 -1.53 4.08 6.69
CA ASP A 36 -2.94 3.78 7.00
C ASP A 36 -3.78 3.40 5.77
N LEU A 37 -3.33 3.83 4.59
CA LEU A 37 -4.01 3.59 3.33
C LEU A 37 -3.00 3.39 2.21
N VAL A 38 -3.18 2.32 1.44
CA VAL A 38 -2.45 2.07 0.20
C VAL A 38 -3.45 1.93 -0.94
N LEU A 39 -3.32 2.75 -1.98
CA LEU A 39 -4.08 2.60 -3.21
C LEU A 39 -3.19 1.97 -4.29
N MET A 40 -3.57 0.79 -4.76
CA MET A 40 -2.93 0.09 -5.88
C MET A 40 -3.78 0.30 -7.15
N ASP A 41 -3.30 1.19 -8.01
CA ASP A 41 -3.90 1.46 -9.33
C ASP A 41 -2.86 1.43 -10.47
N HIS A 42 -1.72 0.79 -10.22
CA HIS A 42 -0.69 0.57 -11.23
C HIS A 42 -0.92 -0.78 -11.94
N ASP A 43 0.14 -1.38 -12.48
CA ASP A 43 0.13 -2.70 -13.11
C ASP A 43 -0.32 -3.82 -12.14
N PRO A 44 -1.45 -4.51 -12.40
CA PRO A 44 -1.96 -5.58 -11.54
C PRO A 44 -1.01 -6.75 -11.31
N GLU A 45 -0.09 -7.02 -12.25
CA GLU A 45 0.92 -8.10 -12.11
C GLU A 45 1.88 -7.85 -10.94
N LEU A 46 2.04 -6.59 -10.52
CA LEU A 46 2.96 -6.20 -9.45
C LEU A 46 2.30 -6.12 -8.07
N TYR A 47 0.97 -6.18 -7.98
CA TYR A 47 0.26 -5.93 -6.71
C TYR A 47 0.68 -6.87 -5.59
N LEU A 48 0.85 -8.17 -5.88
CA LEU A 48 1.29 -9.12 -4.87
C LEU A 48 2.74 -8.85 -4.42
N GLN A 49 3.63 -8.59 -5.38
CA GLN A 49 5.03 -8.30 -5.07
C GLN A 49 5.16 -7.07 -4.17
N ASP A 50 4.41 -6.02 -4.47
CA ASP A 50 4.43 -4.76 -3.74
C ASP A 50 3.76 -4.89 -2.37
N LEU A 51 2.64 -5.63 -2.26
CA LEU A 51 2.05 -5.95 -0.96
C LEU A 51 3.07 -6.65 -0.06
N LEU A 52 3.76 -7.68 -0.58
CA LEU A 52 4.79 -8.40 0.17
C LEU A 52 5.97 -7.51 0.54
N ALA A 53 6.37 -6.57 -0.32
CA ALA A 53 7.44 -5.62 -0.02
C ALA A 53 7.03 -4.65 1.10
N LEU A 54 5.80 -4.15 1.07
CA LEU A 54 5.22 -3.32 2.14
C LEU A 54 5.18 -4.06 3.48
N GLN A 55 4.78 -5.34 3.46
CA GLN A 55 4.80 -6.20 4.66
C GLN A 55 6.21 -6.38 5.22
N ARG A 56 7.17 -6.79 4.38
CA ARG A 56 8.57 -7.01 4.81
C ARG A 56 9.22 -5.73 5.34
N GLY A 57 8.85 -4.57 4.80
CA GLY A 57 9.33 -3.28 5.27
C GLY A 57 8.66 -2.80 6.57
N ASN A 58 7.67 -3.54 7.09
CA ASN A 58 6.80 -3.11 8.20
C ASN A 58 6.18 -1.72 7.93
N LEU A 59 5.77 -1.50 6.69
CA LEU A 59 5.28 -0.21 6.19
C LEU A 59 3.76 -0.09 6.26
N LEU A 60 3.04 -1.13 6.65
CA LEU A 60 1.59 -1.12 6.81
C LEU A 60 1.27 -0.95 8.30
N SER A 61 0.42 0.03 8.63
CA SER A 61 -0.10 0.14 9.99
C SER A 61 -1.03 -1.05 10.30
N THR A 62 -1.27 -1.32 11.58
CA THR A 62 -2.15 -2.43 12.01
C THR A 62 -3.60 -2.27 11.55
N SER A 63 -4.01 -1.03 11.26
CA SER A 63 -5.32 -0.67 10.72
C SER A 63 -5.29 -0.33 9.23
N CYS A 64 -4.19 -0.64 8.53
CA CYS A 64 -4.04 -0.28 7.13
C CYS A 64 -5.16 -0.88 6.26
N VAL A 65 -5.68 -0.05 5.37
CA VAL A 65 -6.59 -0.47 4.30
C VAL A 65 -5.83 -0.43 2.98
N VAL A 66 -5.87 -1.52 2.22
CA VAL A 66 -5.36 -1.58 0.85
C VAL A 66 -6.57 -1.53 -0.09
N LEU A 67 -6.62 -0.50 -0.92
CA LEU A 67 -7.61 -0.35 -1.99
C LEU A 67 -6.97 -0.77 -3.31
N ILE A 68 -7.58 -1.72 -4.01
CA ILE A 68 -7.03 -2.29 -5.23
C ILE A 68 -8.00 -2.05 -6.38
N ASN A 69 -7.56 -1.31 -7.38
CA ASN A 69 -8.34 -1.12 -8.59
C ASN A 69 -8.16 -2.34 -9.51
N ARG A 70 -9.22 -2.69 -10.25
CA ARG A 70 -9.18 -3.76 -11.26
C ARG A 70 -8.77 -5.14 -10.72
N ALA A 71 -8.98 -5.39 -9.43
CA ALA A 71 -8.63 -6.65 -8.77
C ALA A 71 -9.25 -7.89 -9.44
N LEU A 72 -10.43 -7.75 -10.07
CA LEU A 72 -11.13 -8.85 -10.76
C LEU A 72 -11.00 -8.82 -12.30
N THR A 73 -10.80 -7.66 -12.93
CA THR A 73 -10.75 -7.55 -14.40
C THR A 73 -9.91 -6.33 -14.81
N PRO A 74 -8.77 -6.49 -15.50
CA PRO A 74 -8.15 -7.75 -15.98
C PRO A 74 -7.72 -8.72 -14.86
N GLY A 75 -7.62 -8.24 -13.62
CA GLY A 75 -7.52 -9.08 -12.42
C GLY A 75 -6.11 -9.17 -11.83
N ALA A 76 -6.04 -9.51 -10.54
CA ALA A 76 -4.82 -9.84 -9.80
C ALA A 76 -5.02 -11.15 -9.04
N PRO A 77 -5.14 -12.30 -9.74
CA PRO A 77 -5.52 -13.58 -9.13
C PRO A 77 -4.55 -14.01 -8.03
N ASP A 78 -3.24 -13.85 -8.24
CA ASP A 78 -2.21 -14.23 -7.25
C ASP A 78 -2.35 -13.44 -5.95
N LEU A 79 -2.66 -12.15 -6.05
CA LEU A 79 -2.94 -11.31 -4.90
C LEU A 79 -4.19 -11.79 -4.16
N LEU A 80 -5.27 -12.07 -4.90
CA LEU A 80 -6.54 -12.55 -4.32
C LEU A 80 -6.37 -13.91 -3.64
N GLU A 81 -5.66 -14.84 -4.26
CA GLU A 81 -5.31 -16.13 -3.67
C GLU A 81 -4.49 -15.93 -2.39
N TYR A 82 -3.48 -15.06 -2.43
CA TYR A 82 -2.61 -14.79 -1.28
C TYR A 82 -3.38 -14.25 -0.07
N VAL A 83 -4.28 -13.27 -0.28
CA VAL A 83 -5.04 -12.65 0.82
C VAL A 83 -6.16 -13.55 1.32
N THR A 84 -6.86 -14.26 0.43
CA THR A 84 -7.95 -15.17 0.82
C THR A 84 -7.43 -16.40 1.57
N ALA A 85 -6.22 -16.86 1.28
CA ALA A 85 -5.55 -17.93 2.02
C ALA A 85 -5.08 -17.52 3.44
N ARG A 86 -5.14 -16.22 3.80
CA ARG A 86 -4.63 -15.69 5.07
C ARG A 86 -5.68 -14.85 5.81
N PRO A 87 -6.84 -15.44 6.19
CA PRO A 87 -7.92 -14.71 6.86
C PRO A 87 -7.54 -14.14 8.24
N GLN A 88 -6.45 -14.62 8.85
CA GLN A 88 -5.92 -14.08 10.10
C GLN A 88 -5.17 -12.76 9.90
N SER A 89 -4.62 -12.54 8.70
CA SER A 89 -3.82 -11.35 8.35
C SER A 89 -4.61 -10.35 7.51
N PHE A 90 -5.62 -10.82 6.77
CA PHE A 90 -6.40 -10.00 5.86
C PHE A 90 -7.89 -10.34 5.91
N SER A 91 -8.73 -9.33 5.64
CA SER A 91 -10.12 -9.54 5.25
C SER A 91 -10.43 -8.77 3.98
N VAL A 92 -11.13 -9.43 3.05
CA VAL A 92 -11.67 -8.79 1.85
C VAL A 92 -12.96 -8.06 2.26
N GLY A 93 -12.95 -6.75 2.08
CA GLY A 93 -14.02 -5.84 2.45
C GLY A 93 -15.00 -5.59 1.32
N ARG A 94 -15.42 -4.33 1.18
CA ARG A 94 -16.39 -3.94 0.15
C ARG A 94 -15.74 -3.95 -1.23
N GLN A 95 -16.57 -4.25 -2.22
CA GLN A 95 -16.22 -4.05 -3.62
C GLN A 95 -17.21 -3.05 -4.23
N LEU A 96 -16.68 -2.00 -4.86
CA LEU A 96 -17.49 -0.98 -5.52
C LEU A 96 -16.79 -0.50 -6.80
N HIS A 97 -17.49 -0.58 -7.92
CA HIS A 97 -17.02 -0.04 -9.22
C HIS A 97 -15.60 -0.46 -9.63
N GLY A 98 -15.22 -1.72 -9.38
CA GLY A 98 -13.90 -2.26 -9.73
C GLY A 98 -12.82 -2.02 -8.68
N LEU A 99 -13.09 -1.23 -7.64
CA LEU A 99 -12.24 -1.08 -6.47
C LEU A 99 -12.60 -2.12 -5.41
N MET A 100 -11.60 -2.82 -4.90
CA MET A 100 -11.73 -3.80 -3.83
C MET A 100 -10.98 -3.30 -2.59
N GLU A 101 -11.64 -3.40 -1.44
CA GLU A 101 -11.05 -3.13 -0.14
C GLU A 101 -10.44 -4.41 0.45
N ILE A 102 -9.22 -4.31 0.97
CA ILE A 102 -8.58 -5.32 1.81
C ILE A 102 -8.16 -4.66 3.11
N ARG A 103 -8.56 -5.22 4.24
CA ARG A 103 -8.15 -4.73 5.56
C ARG A 103 -7.04 -5.61 6.10
N CYS A 104 -5.96 -4.99 6.56
CA CYS A 104 -4.87 -5.65 7.28
C CYS A 104 -5.26 -5.89 8.74
N HIS A 105 -4.71 -6.94 9.34
CA HIS A 105 -4.93 -7.34 10.73
C HIS A 105 -3.60 -7.53 11.47
N THR A 106 -3.63 -7.38 12.79
CA THR A 106 -2.46 -7.57 13.65
C THR A 106 -1.94 -9.01 13.55
N GLY A 107 -0.68 -9.18 13.14
CA GLY A 107 -0.03 -10.49 12.95
C GLY A 107 0.59 -10.69 11.56
N MET A 108 0.87 -9.61 10.83
CA MET A 108 1.61 -9.62 9.56
C MET A 108 3.11 -9.83 9.78
#